data_AF-A0A945CIB9-F1
#
_entry.id   AF-A0A945CIB9-F1
#
_cell.length_a   1.000
_cell.length_b   1.000
_cell.length_c   1.000
_cell.angle_alpha   90.00
_cell.angle_beta   90.00
_cell.angle_gamma   90.00
#
_symmetry.space_group_name_H-M   'P 1'
#
loop_
_entity.id
_entity.type
_entity.pdbx_description
1 polymer ?
#
loop_
_entity_poly.entity_id
_entity_poly.type
_entity_poly.pdbx_seq_one_letter_code
_entity_poly.pdbx_strand_id
1 'polypeptide(L)'
;MRWIIGKSLSTFGLLALLLTGNPAAAAPDLRLVESGGEGMELELALPVPELAVVELDGRRYSELRLPGYAYEDRPGYPALPFVARLVAVPPGARVEVEILEADF
;
A
#
# COMPACT_ATOMS: atom_id res chain seq x y z
N MET A 1 -13.92 8.83 70.71
CA MET A 1 -13.09 9.80 69.96
C MET A 1 -12.33 9.06 68.87
N ARG A 2 -12.79 9.13 67.61
CA ARG A 2 -12.14 8.51 66.44
C ARG A 2 -11.98 9.61 65.39
N TRP A 3 -10.74 9.86 65.01
CA TRP A 3 -10.27 10.98 64.20
C TRP A 3 -10.48 10.64 62.71
N ILE A 4 -11.09 11.55 61.96
CA ILE A 4 -11.31 11.45 60.52
C ILE A 4 -10.05 11.98 59.82
N ILE A 5 -9.33 11.13 59.09
CA ILE A 5 -8.29 11.57 58.15
C ILE A 5 -8.91 11.49 56.76
N GLY A 6 -9.29 12.65 56.24
CA GLY A 6 -9.46 12.84 54.81
C GLY A 6 -8.11 13.06 54.16
N LYS A 7 -7.92 12.51 52.96
CA LYS A 7 -7.15 13.15 51.90
C LYS A 7 -7.48 12.52 50.55
N SER A 8 -8.19 13.31 49.76
CA SER A 8 -8.41 13.17 48.33
C SER A 8 -7.07 13.06 47.59
N LEU A 9 -6.94 12.04 46.75
CA LEU A 9 -5.87 11.75 45.76
C LEU A 9 -6.45 10.56 44.96
N SER A 10 -6.55 10.47 43.63
CA SER A 10 -5.90 11.16 42.54
C SER A 10 -6.75 10.91 41.29
N THR A 11 -7.34 11.96 40.73
CA THR A 11 -7.93 11.93 39.37
C THR A 11 -6.86 12.45 38.42
N PHE A 12 -5.89 11.62 38.03
CA PHE A 12 -4.93 12.01 36.98
C PHE A 12 -4.35 10.76 36.31
N GLY A 13 -4.52 10.66 35.00
CA GLY A 13 -3.73 9.77 34.16
C GLY A 13 -4.49 8.61 33.52
N LEU A 14 -5.36 8.89 32.55
CA LEU A 14 -5.66 7.91 31.50
C LEU A 14 -6.16 8.59 30.21
N LEU A 15 -5.32 9.40 29.56
CA LEU A 15 -5.63 9.94 28.23
C LEU A 15 -4.38 10.10 27.35
N ALA A 16 -3.56 9.06 27.25
CA ALA A 16 -2.37 9.07 26.40
C ALA A 16 -2.17 7.74 25.65
N LEU A 17 -3.24 7.19 25.06
CA LEU A 17 -3.16 5.93 24.31
C LEU A 17 -3.94 5.97 22.99
N LEU A 18 -3.77 7.02 22.17
CA LEU A 18 -4.39 7.10 20.84
C LEU A 18 -3.48 7.72 19.76
N LEU A 19 -2.15 7.58 19.87
CA LEU A 19 -1.20 8.06 18.86
C LEU A 19 -0.24 6.97 18.35
N THR A 20 -0.66 5.71 18.36
CA THR A 20 -0.02 4.72 17.49
C THR A 20 -0.48 5.02 16.06
N GLY A 21 0.25 5.90 15.37
CA GLY A 21 0.08 6.09 13.94
C GLY A 21 0.29 4.75 13.26
N ASN A 22 -0.78 4.18 12.71
CA ASN A 22 -0.67 3.06 11.80
C ASN A 22 0.11 3.58 10.59
N PRO A 23 1.31 3.07 10.25
CA PRO A 23 1.93 3.43 8.99
C PRO A 23 0.96 2.95 7.91
N ALA A 24 0.23 3.89 7.31
CA ALA A 24 -0.57 3.60 6.14
C ALA A 24 0.41 3.04 5.11
N ALA A 25 0.18 1.80 4.66
CA ALA A 25 0.96 1.23 3.57
C ALA A 25 0.99 2.27 2.44
N ALA A 26 2.19 2.68 2.04
CA ALA A 26 2.36 3.70 1.01
C ALA A 26 1.57 3.25 -0.22
N ALA A 27 0.61 4.07 -0.67
CA ALA A 27 -0.17 3.74 -1.85
C ALA A 27 0.78 3.69 -3.07
N PRO A 28 0.54 2.79 -4.05
CA PRO A 28 1.31 2.77 -5.28
C PRO A 28 1.29 4.14 -5.95
N ASP A 29 2.47 4.62 -6.33
CA ASP A 29 2.65 5.94 -6.93
C ASP A 29 2.44 5.83 -8.45
N LEU A 30 1.16 5.85 -8.84
CA LEU A 30 0.73 5.96 -10.24
C LEU A 30 0.14 7.36 -10.44
N ARG A 31 0.86 8.20 -11.17
CA ARG A 31 0.58 9.61 -11.35
C ARG A 31 0.15 9.91 -12.79
N LEU A 32 -0.84 10.78 -12.94
CA LEU A 32 -1.21 11.35 -14.23
C LEU A 32 -0.21 12.46 -14.59
N VAL A 33 0.51 12.30 -15.69
CA VAL A 33 1.45 13.29 -16.22
C VAL A 33 0.73 14.25 -17.16
N GLU A 34 0.01 13.70 -18.13
CA GLU A 34 -0.75 14.46 -19.13
C GLU A 34 -2.07 13.77 -19.49
N SER A 35 -3.10 14.55 -19.81
CA SER A 35 -4.37 14.06 -20.35
C SER A 35 -4.88 15.04 -21.38
N GLY A 36 -5.09 14.57 -22.61
CA GLY A 36 -5.49 15.40 -23.74
C GLY A 36 -6.32 14.67 -24.79
N GLY A 37 -6.47 15.28 -25.96
CA GLY A 37 -7.24 14.69 -27.07
C GLY A 37 -6.56 13.47 -27.71
N GLU A 38 -5.25 13.32 -27.52
CA GLU A 38 -4.45 12.24 -28.11
C GLU A 38 -4.28 11.04 -27.16
N GLY A 39 -4.57 11.21 -25.87
CA GLY A 39 -4.44 10.14 -24.89
C GLY A 39 -4.19 10.63 -23.48
N MET A 40 -3.67 9.71 -22.66
CA MET A 40 -3.33 9.93 -21.26
C MET A 40 -1.95 9.34 -20.99
N GLU A 41 -1.05 10.13 -20.43
CA GLU A 41 0.27 9.71 -20.00
C GLU A 41 0.27 9.46 -18.49
N LEU A 42 0.69 8.25 -18.10
CA LEU A 42 0.76 7.83 -16.71
C LEU A 42 2.21 7.46 -16.36
N GLU A 43 2.66 7.90 -15.20
CA GLU A 43 3.96 7.55 -14.63
C GLU A 43 3.77 6.63 -13.43
N LEU A 44 4.46 5.50 -13.42
CA LEU A 44 4.47 4.56 -12.31
C LEU A 44 5.85 4.60 -11.63
N ALA A 45 5.92 5.14 -10.42
CA ALA A 45 7.11 5.06 -9.59
C ALA A 45 7.05 3.82 -8.68
N LEU A 46 8.00 2.90 -8.89
CA LEU A 46 8.13 1.70 -8.09
C LEU A 46 8.96 1.98 -6.82
N PRO A 47 8.46 1.62 -5.62
CA PRO A 47 9.28 1.67 -4.42
C PRO A 47 10.37 0.59 -4.47
N VAL A 48 11.37 0.70 -3.58
CA VAL A 48 12.38 -0.35 -3.42
C VAL A 48 11.68 -1.65 -2.95
N PRO A 49 11.82 -2.75 -3.69
CA PRO A 49 11.20 -4.01 -3.32
C PRO A 49 11.88 -4.64 -2.11
N GLU A 50 11.08 -5.26 -1.24
CA GLU A 50 11.58 -6.13 -0.19
C GLU A 50 11.57 -7.58 -0.67
N LEU A 51 12.71 -8.28 -0.57
CA LEU A 51 12.80 -9.71 -0.85
C LEU A 51 12.83 -10.49 0.46
N ALA A 52 11.82 -11.33 0.66
CA ALA A 52 11.75 -12.27 1.77
C ALA A 52 11.95 -13.71 1.27
N VAL A 53 12.31 -14.60 2.19
CA VAL A 53 12.29 -16.04 1.94
C VAL A 53 11.14 -16.65 2.72
N VAL A 54 10.27 -17.36 2.02
CA VAL A 54 9.14 -18.09 2.60
C VAL A 54 9.35 -19.59 2.41
N GLU A 55 8.88 -20.38 3.35
CA GLU A 55 8.93 -21.84 3.28
C GLU A 55 7.51 -22.40 3.20
N LEU A 56 7.26 -23.20 2.17
CA LEU A 56 5.98 -23.84 1.88
C LEU A 56 6.28 -25.30 1.52
N ASP A 57 5.67 -26.24 2.26
CA ASP A 57 5.85 -27.69 2.08
C ASP A 57 7.32 -28.14 2.04
N GLY A 58 8.15 -27.57 2.93
CA GLY A 58 9.59 -27.88 3.02
C GLY A 58 10.43 -27.35 1.86
N ARG A 59 9.86 -26.49 1.02
CA ARG A 59 10.55 -25.82 -0.09
C ARG A 59 10.63 -24.33 0.16
N ARG A 60 11.80 -23.75 -0.11
CA ARG A 60 12.04 -22.31 0.04
C ARG A 60 11.70 -21.59 -1.27
N TYR A 61 11.00 -20.48 -1.15
CA TYR A 61 10.64 -19.58 -2.24
C TYR A 61 11.06 -18.16 -1.90
N SER A 62 11.32 -17.37 -2.95
CA SER A 62 11.49 -15.92 -2.81
C SER A 62 10.12 -15.26 -2.91
N GLU A 63 9.82 -14.41 -1.94
CA GLU A 63 8.63 -13.58 -1.94
C GLU A 63 9.06 -12.12 -2.18
N LEU A 64 8.54 -11.53 -3.25
CA LEU A 64 8.74 -10.13 -3.59
C LEU A 64 7.61 -9.33 -2.94
N ARG A 65 7.94 -8.38 -2.07
CA ARG A 65 6.96 -7.54 -1.37
C ARG A 65 7.13 -6.08 -1.78
N LEU A 66 6.04 -5.49 -2.27
CA LEU A 66 5.87 -4.06 -2.50
C LEU A 66 4.67 -3.56 -1.65
N PRO A 67 4.89 -2.79 -0.58
CA PRO A 67 3.81 -2.24 0.23
C PRO A 67 2.80 -1.43 -0.61
N GLY A 68 1.52 -1.65 -0.38
CA GLY A 68 0.42 -0.96 -1.08
C GLY A 68 0.02 -1.57 -2.43
N TYR A 69 0.76 -2.56 -2.93
CA TYR A 69 0.42 -3.27 -4.16
C TYR A 69 -0.48 -4.48 -3.88
N ALA A 70 -1.31 -4.84 -4.86
CA ALA A 70 -1.99 -6.13 -4.90
C ALA A 70 -1.03 -7.21 -5.43
N TYR A 71 -1.39 -8.48 -5.30
CA TYR A 71 -0.55 -9.60 -5.74
C TYR A 71 -1.36 -10.56 -6.59
N GLU A 72 -0.73 -11.09 -7.64
CA GLU A 72 -1.28 -12.20 -8.43
C GLU A 72 -1.54 -13.40 -7.52
N ASP A 73 -2.77 -13.92 -7.54
CA ASP A 73 -3.23 -14.99 -6.66
C ASP A 73 -3.59 -16.28 -7.39
N ARG A 74 -3.40 -16.33 -8.72
CA ARG A 74 -3.63 -17.54 -9.51
C ARG A 74 -2.76 -18.70 -9.02
N PRO A 75 -3.36 -19.84 -8.62
CA PRO A 75 -2.61 -20.99 -8.14
C PRO A 75 -1.57 -21.49 -9.14
N GLY A 76 -0.35 -21.73 -8.65
CA GLY A 76 0.78 -22.18 -9.47
C GLY A 76 1.54 -21.08 -10.21
N TYR A 77 1.08 -19.82 -10.15
CA TYR A 77 1.80 -18.67 -10.69
C TYR A 77 2.62 -17.97 -9.59
N PRO A 78 3.73 -17.28 -9.95
CA PRO A 78 4.41 -16.41 -9.01
C PRO A 78 3.51 -15.27 -8.55
N ALA A 79 3.49 -14.99 -7.25
CA ALA A 79 2.72 -13.90 -6.65
C ALA A 79 3.38 -12.54 -6.92
N LEU A 80 3.34 -12.09 -8.18
CA LEU A 80 3.93 -10.81 -8.57
C LEU A 80 3.04 -9.64 -8.13
N PRO A 81 3.63 -8.54 -7.64
CA PRO A 81 2.90 -7.34 -7.25
C PRO A 81 2.37 -6.61 -8.48
N PHE A 82 1.18 -6.03 -8.36
CA PHE A 82 0.58 -5.18 -9.38
C PHE A 82 -0.25 -4.04 -8.77
N VAL A 83 -0.49 -3.01 -9.58
CA VAL A 83 -1.42 -1.92 -9.27
C VAL A 83 -2.43 -1.79 -10.41
N ALA A 84 -3.69 -1.55 -10.05
CA ALA A 84 -4.74 -1.24 -11.00
C ALA A 84 -5.36 0.13 -10.69
N ARG A 85 -5.72 0.86 -11.74
CA ARG A 85 -6.52 2.10 -11.66
C ARG A 85 -7.60 2.05 -12.71
N LEU A 86 -8.77 2.59 -12.36
CA LEU A 86 -9.87 2.76 -13.30
C LEU A 86 -9.67 4.09 -14.03
N VAL A 87 -9.87 4.06 -15.34
CA VAL A 87 -9.73 5.21 -16.22
C VAL A 87 -11.03 5.41 -17.01
N ALA A 88 -11.42 6.65 -17.24
CA ALA A 88 -12.58 6.95 -18.05
C ALA A 88 -12.24 6.78 -19.53
N VAL A 89 -13.06 6.00 -20.25
CA VAL A 89 -12.89 5.75 -21.68
C VAL A 89 -14.07 6.36 -22.43
N PRO A 90 -13.84 7.26 -23.40
CA PRO A 90 -14.91 7.82 -24.21
C PRO A 90 -15.69 6.75 -25.00
N PRO A 91 -16.99 6.97 -25.27
CA PRO A 91 -17.76 6.06 -26.11
C PRO A 91 -17.14 5.89 -27.51
N GLY A 92 -17.00 4.64 -27.96
CA GLY A 92 -16.44 4.31 -29.27
C GLY A 92 -14.91 4.42 -29.36
N ALA A 93 -14.22 4.82 -28.29
CA ALA A 93 -12.76 4.81 -28.25
C ALA A 93 -12.22 3.37 -28.19
N ARG A 94 -11.06 3.17 -28.81
CA ARG A 94 -10.24 1.95 -28.67
C ARG A 94 -9.12 2.27 -27.68
N VAL A 95 -8.94 1.40 -26.69
CA VAL A 95 -7.90 1.57 -25.66
C VAL A 95 -6.68 0.76 -26.06
N GLU A 96 -5.53 1.41 -26.08
CA GLU A 96 -4.22 0.80 -26.27
C GLU A 96 -3.29 1.35 -25.19
N VAL A 97 -2.33 0.54 -24.75
CA VAL A 97 -1.34 0.91 -23.73
C VAL A 97 0.03 0.67 -24.32
N GLU A 98 0.88 1.69 -24.24
CA GLU A 98 2.27 1.64 -24.68
C GLU A 98 3.17 2.09 -23.52
N ILE A 99 4.33 1.45 -23.40
CA ILE A 99 5.38 1.86 -22.46
C ILE A 99 6.25 2.86 -23.22
N LEU A 100 6.15 4.14 -22.85
CA LEU A 100 6.94 5.22 -23.46
C LEU A 100 8.39 5.21 -22.95
N GLU A 101 8.58 4.94 -21.67
CA GLU A 101 9.88 4.92 -20.99
C GLU A 101 9.88 3.89 -19.84
N ALA A 102 11.04 3.30 -19.57
CA ALA A 102 11.26 2.41 -18.43
C ALA A 102 12.73 2.41 -18.00
N ASP A 103 12.95 2.63 -16.70
CA ASP A 103 14.27 2.52 -16.06
C ASP A 103 14.47 1.11 -15.48
N PHE A 104 15.65 0.52 -15.70
CA PHE A 104 16.01 -0.83 -15.25
C PHE A 104 17.27 -0.86 -14.37
#